data_AF-A0A7S2IAT7-F1
#
_entry.id   AF-A0A7S2IAT7-F1
#
_cell.length_a   1.000
_cell.length_b   1.000
_cell.length_c   1.000
_cell.angle_alpha   90.00
_cell.angle_beta   90.00
_cell.angle_gamma   90.00
#
_symmetry.space_group_name_H-M   'P 1'
#
loop_
_entity.id
_entity.type
_entity.pdbx_description
1 polymer ?
#
loop_
_entity_poly.entity_id
_entity_poly.type
_entity_poly.pdbx_seq_one_letter_code
_entity_poly.pdbx_strand_id
1 'polypeptide(L)'
;AFPAAAREPLKGQDVELPICPDMPHAVCGFRVLVHNLLRLSQLPAAVLASSVDRCMNMPALSVTLRDLHDAVLSVASRPEALGNVTYRPDDALCAKLQTFHRDMDA
;
A
#
# COMPACT_ATOMS: atom_id res chain seq x y z
N ALA A 1 -1.24 3.86 -8.83
CA ALA A 1 -2.59 3.30 -8.61
C ALA A 1 -2.95 3.30 -7.13
N PHE A 2 -2.27 2.52 -6.28
CA PHE A 2 -2.64 2.41 -4.84
C PHE A 2 -2.65 3.75 -4.06
N PRO A 3 -1.64 4.64 -4.18
CA PRO A 3 -1.69 5.94 -3.51
C PRO A 3 -2.82 6.84 -4.02
N ALA A 4 -3.20 6.67 -5.30
CA ALA A 4 -4.24 7.48 -5.92
C ALA A 4 -5.63 7.15 -5.36
N ALA A 5 -5.84 5.91 -4.91
CA ALA A 5 -7.09 5.46 -4.29
C ALA A 5 -7.42 6.19 -2.98
N ALA A 6 -6.42 6.76 -2.29
CA ALA A 6 -6.64 7.57 -1.09
C ALA A 6 -6.43 9.07 -1.35
N ARG A 7 -5.36 9.43 -2.06
CA ARG A 7 -4.93 10.83 -2.19
C ARG A 7 -5.89 11.66 -3.06
N GLU A 8 -6.49 11.08 -4.10
CA GLU A 8 -7.34 11.80 -5.04
C GLU A 8 -8.74 12.03 -4.43
N PRO A 9 -9.40 11.02 -3.83
CA PRO A 9 -10.63 11.22 -3.08
C PRO A 9 -10.51 12.26 -1.97
N LEU A 10 -9.41 12.27 -1.21
CA LEU A 10 -9.15 13.28 -0.17
C LEU A 10 -9.01 14.72 -0.71
N LYS A 11 -8.81 14.89 -2.02
CA LYS A 11 -8.81 16.20 -2.69
C LYS A 11 -10.16 16.54 -3.34
N GLY A 12 -11.18 15.69 -3.17
CA GLY A 12 -12.44 15.81 -3.88
C GLY A 12 -12.33 15.46 -5.37
N GLN A 13 -11.33 14.68 -5.77
CA GLN A 13 -11.10 14.28 -7.16
C GLN A 13 -11.52 12.84 -7.38
N ASP A 14 -12.37 12.62 -8.39
CA ASP A 14 -12.76 11.29 -8.82
C ASP A 14 -11.56 10.54 -9.41
N VAL A 15 -11.48 9.24 -9.15
CA VAL A 15 -10.40 8.38 -9.64
C VAL A 15 -10.95 7.04 -10.12
N GLU A 16 -10.51 6.64 -11.31
CA GLU A 16 -10.77 5.32 -11.86
C GLU A 16 -9.51 4.45 -11.73
N LEU A 17 -9.65 3.25 -11.17
CA LEU A 17 -8.54 2.35 -10.88
C LEU A 17 -8.59 1.10 -11.78
N PRO A 18 -7.47 0.74 -12.45
CA PRO A 18 -7.42 -0.42 -13.34
C PRO A 18 -7.13 -1.75 -12.61
N ILE A 19 -7.26 -1.78 -11.28
CA ILE A 19 -6.86 -2.92 -10.44
C ILE A 19 -8.09 -3.47 -9.73
N CYS A 20 -8.13 -4.79 -9.55
CA CYS A 20 -9.18 -5.45 -8.77
C CYS A 20 -9.21 -4.91 -7.32
N PRO A 21 -10.38 -4.50 -6.80
CA PRO A 21 -10.49 -3.89 -5.48
C PRO A 21 -10.04 -4.81 -4.34
N ASP A 22 -10.21 -6.12 -4.51
CA ASP A 22 -9.98 -7.13 -3.46
C ASP A 22 -8.56 -7.72 -3.51
N MET A 23 -7.67 -7.15 -4.34
CA MET A 23 -6.28 -7.61 -4.44
C MET A 23 -5.43 -7.04 -3.30
N PRO A 24 -4.81 -7.90 -2.46
CA PRO A 24 -3.97 -7.45 -1.36
C PRO A 24 -2.65 -6.85 -1.86
N HIS A 25 -2.23 -5.76 -1.23
CA HIS A 25 -0.97 -5.08 -1.49
C HIS A 25 -0.27 -4.74 -0.18
N ALA A 26 1.06 -4.81 -0.20
CA ALA A 26 1.91 -4.34 0.88
C ALA A 26 1.90 -2.81 0.95
N VAL A 27 1.41 -2.24 2.06
CA VAL A 27 1.38 -0.79 2.26
C VAL A 27 2.17 -0.42 3.52
N CYS A 28 3.05 0.57 3.37
CA CYS A 28 3.80 1.16 4.47
C CYS A 28 3.64 2.68 4.44
N GLY A 29 3.39 3.29 5.60
CA GLY A 29 3.33 4.74 5.71
C GLY A 29 4.71 5.37 5.49
N PHE A 30 4.75 6.51 4.79
CA PHE A 30 6.00 7.20 4.46
C PHE A 30 6.90 7.47 5.68
N ARG A 31 6.32 7.92 6.80
CA ARG A 31 7.05 8.18 8.05
C ARG A 31 7.66 6.91 8.64
N VAL A 32 6.94 5.78 8.57
CA VAL A 32 7.42 4.48 9.06
C VAL A 32 8.57 3.98 8.18
N LEU A 33 8.45 4.12 6.86
CA LEU A 33 9.50 3.77 5.91
C LEU A 33 10.80 4.53 6.22
N VAL A 34 10.74 5.85 6.31
CA VAL A 34 11.91 6.69 6.61
C VAL A 34 12.52 6.34 7.97
N HIS A 35 11.68 6.21 9.00
CA HIS A 35 12.13 5.80 10.34
C HIS A 35 12.89 4.48 10.31
N ASN A 36 12.36 3.47 9.62
CA ASN A 36 12.96 2.14 9.57
C ASN A 36 14.26 2.14 8.75
N LEU A 37 14.36 2.93 7.68
CA LEU A 37 15.62 3.10 6.93
C LEU A 37 16.70 3.75 7.78
N LEU A 38 16.36 4.80 8.53
CA LEU A 38 17.28 5.45 9.48
C LEU A 38 17.69 4.49 10.60
N ARG A 39 16.77 3.66 11.08
CA ARG A 39 17.08 2.66 12.11
C ARG A 39 18.01 1.58 11.55
N LEU A 40 17.74 1.09 10.35
CA LEU A 40 18.52 0.06 9.68
C LEU A 40 19.97 0.49 9.46
N SER A 41 20.21 1.75 9.07
CA SER A 41 21.56 2.27 8.84
C SER A 41 22.42 2.32 10.12
N GLN A 42 21.79 2.28 11.29
CA GLN A 42 22.45 2.32 12.59
C GLN A 42 22.63 0.92 13.22
N LEU A 43 22.05 -0.13 12.62
CA LEU A 43 22.17 -1.47 13.17
C LEU A 43 23.56 -2.07 12.87
N PRO A 44 24.19 -2.76 13.85
CA PRO A 44 25.40 -3.51 13.58
C PRO A 44 25.14 -4.55 12.48
N ALA A 45 26.08 -4.69 11.54
CA ALA A 45 25.92 -5.63 10.42
C ALA A 45 25.67 -7.08 10.88
N ALA A 46 26.22 -7.46 12.05
CA ALA A 46 26.04 -8.77 12.67
C ALA A 46 24.59 -9.09 13.08
N VAL A 47 23.71 -8.09 13.17
CA VAL A 47 22.28 -8.28 13.47
C VAL A 47 21.48 -8.61 12.21
N LEU A 48 21.99 -8.27 11.03
CA LEU A 48 21.32 -8.64 9.78
C LEU A 48 21.66 -10.08 9.40
N ALA A 49 20.73 -10.72 8.71
CA ALA A 49 20.95 -12.07 8.19
C ALA A 49 22.27 -12.13 7.41
N SER A 50 23.06 -13.17 7.67
CA SER A 50 24.34 -13.43 7.01
C SER A 50 24.19 -13.92 5.56
N SER A 51 23.01 -13.79 4.97
CA SER A 51 22.75 -14.15 3.58
C SER A 51 23.40 -13.15 2.63
N VAL A 52 23.73 -13.64 1.42
CA VAL A 52 24.53 -12.92 0.41
C VAL A 52 23.91 -11.58 0.01
N ASP A 53 22.58 -11.47 0.01
CA ASP A 53 21.89 -10.31 -0.57
C ASP A 53 21.44 -9.26 0.45
N ARG A 54 21.58 -9.51 1.77
CA ARG A 54 21.06 -8.66 2.87
C ARG A 54 19.66 -8.07 2.58
N CYS A 55 18.81 -8.82 1.88
CA CYS A 55 17.44 -8.45 1.61
C CYS A 55 16.59 -8.60 2.87
N MET A 56 15.76 -7.61 3.15
CA MET A 56 14.84 -7.66 4.28
C MET A 56 13.48 -7.07 3.89
N ASN A 57 12.44 -7.70 4.41
CA ASN A 57 11.09 -7.17 4.30
C ASN A 57 10.90 -6.06 5.32
N MET A 58 10.46 -4.91 4.82
CA MET A 58 10.05 -3.80 5.67
C MET A 58 8.71 -4.13 6.32
N PRO A 59 8.50 -3.80 7.60
CA PRO A 59 7.18 -3.90 8.23
C PRO A 59 6.15 -3.12 7.41
N ALA A 60 5.16 -3.84 6.90
CA ALA A 60 4.09 -3.34 6.06
C ALA A 60 2.78 -4.04 6.44
N LEU A 61 1.65 -3.46 6.06
CA LEU A 61 0.33 -4.06 6.22
C LEU A 61 -0.10 -4.66 4.89
N SER A 62 -0.66 -5.88 4.91
CA SER A 62 -1.36 -6.40 3.75
C SER A 62 -2.80 -5.86 3.72
N VAL A 63 -3.10 -4.99 2.75
CA VAL A 63 -4.42 -4.35 2.64
C VAL A 63 -4.91 -4.33 1.19
N THR A 64 -6.22 -4.41 1.01
CA THR A 64 -6.87 -4.27 -0.29
C THR A 64 -7.19 -2.81 -0.61
N LEU A 65 -7.55 -2.49 -1.85
CA LEU A 65 -8.04 -1.15 -2.21
C LEU A 65 -9.37 -0.85 -1.52
N ARG A 66 -10.18 -1.89 -1.26
CA ARG A 66 -11.42 -1.78 -0.48
C ARG A 66 -11.13 -1.37 0.96
N ASP A 67 -10.21 -2.05 1.63
CA ASP A 67 -9.82 -1.71 3.01
C ASP A 67 -9.31 -0.26 3.10
N LEU A 68 -8.51 0.16 2.11
CA LEU A 68 -8.01 1.53 2.04
C LEU A 68 -9.14 2.55 1.84
N HIS A 69 -10.09 2.26 0.95
CA HIS A 69 -11.25 3.12 0.71
C HIS A 69 -12.13 3.24 1.96
N ASP A 70 -12.43 2.13 2.62
CA ASP A 70 -13.22 2.09 3.84
C ASP A 70 -12.51 2.82 4.99
N ALA A 71 -11.18 2.67 5.09
CA ALA A 71 -10.37 3.42 6.03
C ALA A 71 -10.44 4.94 5.78
N VAL A 72 -10.32 5.39 4.52
CA VAL A 72 -10.44 6.81 4.15
C VAL A 72 -11.81 7.36 4.55
N LEU A 73 -12.88 6.63 4.26
CA LEU A 73 -14.24 7.02 4.66
C LEU A 73 -14.38 7.14 6.18
N SER A 74 -13.78 6.22 6.94
CA SER A 74 -13.86 6.24 8.41
C SER A 74 -13.15 7.42 9.08
N VAL A 75 -12.10 7.96 8.45
CA VAL A 75 -11.28 9.07 9.00
C VAL A 75 -11.63 10.44 8.43
N ALA A 76 -12.35 10.48 7.32
CA ALA A 76 -12.73 11.74 6.66
C ALA A 76 -13.79 12.47 7.50
N SER A 77 -13.49 13.72 7.86
CA SER A 77 -14.43 14.58 8.59
C SER A 77 -15.64 15.03 7.76
N ARG A 78 -15.54 14.95 6.44
CA ARG A 78 -16.58 15.33 5.46
C ARG A 78 -16.62 14.30 4.33
N PRO A 79 -17.20 13.10 4.56
CA PRO A 79 -17.23 12.03 3.56
C PRO A 79 -17.90 12.44 2.25
N GLU A 80 -18.88 13.35 2.31
CA GLU A 80 -19.61 13.91 1.17
C GLU A 80 -18.74 14.79 0.25
N ALA A 81 -17.60 15.28 0.74
CA ALA A 81 -16.67 16.09 -0.04
C ALA A 81 -15.57 15.25 -0.72
N LEU A 82 -15.59 13.93 -0.54
CA LEU A 82 -14.62 13.03 -1.16
C LEU A 82 -14.96 12.79 -2.63
N GLY A 83 -13.92 12.63 -3.44
CA GLY A 83 -14.07 12.15 -4.82
C GLY A 83 -14.45 10.66 -4.87
N ASN A 84 -15.13 10.26 -5.93
CA ASN A 84 -15.56 8.88 -6.14
C ASN A 84 -14.41 7.99 -6.59
N VAL A 85 -14.34 6.78 -6.03
CA VAL A 85 -13.44 5.72 -6.50
C VAL A 85 -14.23 4.74 -7.35
N THR A 86 -13.88 4.62 -8.63
CA THR A 86 -14.45 3.62 -9.54
C THR A 86 -13.40 2.59 -9.94
N TYR A 87 -13.82 1.36 -10.17
CA TYR A 87 -12.94 0.26 -10.54
C TYR A 87 -13.25 -0.20 -11.97
N ARG A 88 -12.26 -0.16 -12.84
CA ARG A 88 -12.31 -0.77 -14.19
C ARG A 88 -11.13 -1.72 -14.36
N PRO A 89 -11.16 -2.91 -13.73
CA PRO A 89 -10.02 -3.82 -13.71
C PRO A 89 -9.55 -4.19 -15.12
N ASP A 90 -8.24 -4.12 -15.35
CA ASP A 90 -7.57 -4.67 -16.52
C ASP A 90 -7.09 -6.09 -16.18
N ASP A 91 -7.61 -7.10 -16.88
CA ASP A 91 -7.31 -8.50 -16.65
C ASP A 91 -5.82 -8.82 -16.78
N ALA A 92 -5.15 -8.24 -17.77
CA ALA A 92 -3.73 -8.49 -18.01
C ALA A 92 -2.85 -7.87 -16.93
N LEU A 93 -3.23 -6.69 -16.43
CA LEU A 93 -2.56 -6.06 -15.29
C LEU A 93 -2.80 -6.86 -14.01
N CYS A 94 -4.06 -7.23 -13.74
CA CYS A 94 -4.42 -7.98 -12.54
C CYS A 94 -3.73 -9.35 -12.50
N ALA A 95 -3.65 -10.06 -13.63
CA ALA A 95 -2.95 -11.34 -13.71
C ALA A 95 -1.44 -11.20 -13.37
N LYS A 96 -0.80 -10.10 -13.81
CA LYS A 96 0.61 -9.84 -13.46
C LYS A 96 0.77 -9.55 -11.97
N LEU A 97 -0.09 -8.71 -11.40
CA LEU A 97 -0.02 -8.35 -9.99
C LEU A 97 -0.29 -9.54 -9.05
N GLN A 98 -1.07 -10.53 -9.48
CA GLN A 98 -1.26 -11.78 -8.72
C GLN A 98 0.04 -12.57 -8.49
N THR A 99 1.08 -12.35 -9.29
CA THR A 99 2.38 -12.99 -9.12
C THR A 99 3.24 -12.34 -8.03
N PHE A 100 2.85 -11.16 -7.55
CA PHE A 100 3.60 -10.44 -6.52
C PHE A 100 3.37 -11.09 -5.15
N HIS A 101 4.27 -10.82 -4.21
CA HIS A 101 4.12 -11.31 -2.84
C HIS A 101 2.95 -10.58 -2.17
N ARG A 102 2.03 -11.36 -1.58
CA ARG A 102 0.72 -10.88 -1.11
C ARG A 102 0.54 -10.92 0.40
N ASP A 103 1.42 -11.63 1.10
CA ASP A 103 1.36 -11.79 2.53
C ASP A 103 2.56 -11.11 3.16
N MET A 104 2.31 -10.03 3.89
CA MET A 104 3.33 -9.23 4.55
C MET A 104 3.06 -9.09 6.04
N ASP A 105 2.00 -9.74 6.53
CA ASP A 105 1.62 -9.69 7.94
C ASP A 105 2.58 -10.63 8.68
N ALA A 106 3.66 -10.03 9.19
CA ALA A 106 4.70 -10.70 9.96
C ALA A 106 4.29 -10.93 11.43
#